data_AF-A0A553QBA2-F1
#
_entry.id   AF-A0A553QBA2-F1
#
_cell.length_a   1.000
_cell.length_b   1.000
_cell.length_c   1.000
_cell.angle_alpha   90.00
_cell.angle_beta   90.00
_cell.angle_gamma   90.00
#
_symmetry.space_group_name_H-M   'P 1'
#
loop_
_entity.id
_entity.type
_entity.pdbx_description
1 polymer ?
#
loop_
_entity_poly.entity_id
_entity_poly.type
_entity_poly.pdbx_seq_one_letter_code
_entity_poly.pdbx_strand_id
1 'polypeptide(L)'
;MDAGDRSSQVLDGDNSGSSREGSPEMDRNPSPPPDEEAPVAGEAPEDDAIGETLYSKHWLFSKLTRLIQMVTNQESDSNDSSMELTDELEEDLCKVWDMAMDKDVAVFLQEFKAPEILLGEICVGILGNMACFHDACVSLSQNSDLGAVLLLLLEDSDPPTLLETCRLLLSCVSQTEVAPLWLERIRQQSGVCSSLCFIMGSSTNVDLLVKVGELVHKIFDEDEDLMKSWLSSSHCENDPDVVCALLEGATQLRSESTEGLEVYLHSLQLLTTVEEGMKALAGLSGTAVWTFVCELLCEGLCQRGDPPLILQEQKALLTPSLSLLSALHSSIYTDIRGELLESLIRILQFSEEIGLRAGNTESKERRNSEDANEDVQLKALVETTAEFLAVILMEDLLSSLLKEGHLTEKSCVCALGFLLPQHQNALQRLVVLLSEVEPKLGDVVRNHFSISSSESS
;
A
#
# COMPACT_ATOMS: atom_id res chain seq x y z
N MET A 1 -19.42 -19.16 -74.46
CA MET A 1 -19.14 -20.61 -74.52
C MET A 1 -19.72 -21.16 -73.22
N ASP A 2 -20.89 -21.78 -73.13
CA ASP A 2 -21.81 -22.42 -74.08
C ASP A 2 -23.21 -22.39 -73.37
N ALA A 3 -24.25 -21.78 -73.95
CA ALA A 3 -25.49 -22.42 -74.45
C ALA A 3 -26.20 -23.34 -73.41
N GLY A 4 -27.40 -23.02 -72.92
CA GLY A 4 -28.73 -23.07 -73.57
C GLY A 4 -29.72 -23.62 -72.51
N ASP A 5 -31.05 -23.58 -72.58
CA ASP A 5 -32.05 -23.22 -73.58
C ASP A 5 -33.44 -23.15 -72.85
N ARG A 6 -34.38 -22.37 -73.40
CA ARG A 6 -35.87 -22.47 -73.46
C ARG A 6 -36.67 -23.29 -72.41
N SER A 7 -37.94 -23.05 -72.05
CA SER A 7 -39.03 -22.14 -72.45
C SER A 7 -40.29 -22.51 -71.62
N SER A 8 -41.30 -21.62 -71.63
CA SER A 8 -42.76 -21.86 -71.46
C SER A 8 -43.28 -22.18 -70.05
N GLN A 9 -44.04 -21.30 -69.37
CA GLN A 9 -45.43 -20.86 -69.59
C GLN A 9 -46.52 -21.95 -69.57
N VAL A 10 -47.31 -21.88 -68.49
CA VAL A 10 -48.79 -21.96 -68.37
C VAL A 10 -49.44 -23.32 -68.63
N LEU A 11 -50.28 -23.78 -67.68
CA LEU A 11 -51.71 -24.11 -67.90
C LEU A 11 -52.41 -24.52 -66.60
N ASP A 12 -53.63 -24.00 -66.45
CA ASP A 12 -54.64 -24.24 -65.41
C ASP A 12 -55.17 -25.69 -65.39
N GLY A 13 -55.77 -26.10 -64.26
CA GLY A 13 -56.66 -27.26 -64.24
C GLY A 13 -57.13 -27.69 -62.84
N ASP A 14 -58.39 -27.39 -62.53
CA ASP A 14 -59.18 -27.98 -61.43
C ASP A 14 -59.12 -29.53 -61.44
N ASN A 15 -59.01 -30.15 -60.26
CA ASN A 15 -59.71 -31.43 -60.03
C ASN A 15 -59.99 -31.70 -58.56
N SER A 16 -61.19 -32.23 -58.34
CA SER A 16 -61.81 -32.56 -57.06
C SER A 16 -61.33 -33.91 -56.51
N GLY A 17 -61.24 -33.98 -55.18
CA GLY A 17 -61.57 -35.19 -54.40
C GLY A 17 -60.50 -36.27 -54.23
N SER A 18 -60.06 -36.41 -52.98
CA SER A 18 -60.01 -37.67 -52.21
C SER A 18 -58.71 -37.90 -51.44
N SER A 19 -58.79 -37.58 -50.15
CA SER A 19 -58.40 -38.44 -49.03
C SER A 19 -56.93 -38.59 -48.66
N ARG A 20 -56.71 -38.19 -47.39
CA ARG A 20 -55.79 -38.72 -46.36
C ARG A 20 -54.45 -38.02 -46.14
N GLU A 21 -54.41 -37.42 -44.95
CA GLU A 21 -53.39 -37.62 -43.90
C GLU A 21 -51.97 -37.12 -44.18
N GLY A 22 -51.57 -36.07 -43.43
CA GLY A 22 -50.17 -35.78 -43.11
C GLY A 22 -49.76 -34.31 -43.17
N SER A 23 -49.86 -33.62 -42.02
CA SER A 23 -48.99 -32.57 -41.41
C SER A 23 -48.23 -31.49 -42.24
N PRO A 24 -47.79 -30.37 -41.64
CA PRO A 24 -48.08 -29.81 -40.31
C PRO A 24 -48.78 -28.44 -40.39
N GLU A 25 -49.74 -28.19 -39.49
CA GLU A 25 -50.03 -26.82 -39.09
C GLU A 25 -48.73 -26.23 -38.54
N MET A 26 -48.31 -25.08 -39.06
CA MET A 26 -47.22 -24.33 -38.46
C MET A 26 -47.64 -24.01 -37.03
N ASP A 27 -46.89 -24.52 -36.05
CA ASP A 27 -47.02 -24.17 -34.63
C ASP A 27 -46.97 -22.65 -34.51
N ARG A 28 -48.15 -22.03 -34.47
CA ARG A 28 -48.29 -20.67 -34.00
C ARG A 28 -48.17 -20.76 -32.49
N ASN A 29 -47.16 -20.09 -31.96
CA ASN A 29 -47.04 -19.86 -30.54
C ASN A 29 -48.41 -19.36 -30.03
N PRO A 30 -49.02 -19.96 -28.99
CA PRO A 30 -50.28 -19.48 -28.48
C PRO A 30 -50.14 -18.01 -28.06
N SER A 31 -51.19 -17.22 -28.28
CA SER A 31 -51.22 -15.85 -27.78
C SER A 31 -51.09 -15.86 -26.26
N PRO A 32 -50.35 -14.91 -25.66
CA PRO A 32 -50.21 -14.85 -24.21
C PRO A 32 -51.60 -14.78 -23.56
N PRO A 33 -51.79 -15.41 -22.38
CA PRO A 33 -53.08 -15.39 -21.71
C PRO A 33 -53.50 -13.94 -21.43
N PRO A 34 -54.81 -13.64 -21.45
CA PRO A 34 -55.29 -12.33 -21.00
C PRO A 34 -54.87 -12.12 -19.55
N ASP A 35 -54.45 -10.90 -19.21
CA ASP A 35 -54.08 -10.49 -17.85
C ASP A 35 -55.26 -10.73 -16.89
N GLU A 36 -55.31 -11.93 -16.32
CA GLU A 36 -56.14 -12.21 -15.15
C GLU A 36 -55.39 -11.64 -13.94
N GLU A 37 -56.01 -10.60 -13.38
CA GLU A 37 -55.60 -9.87 -12.17
C GLU A 37 -54.49 -8.83 -12.38
N ALA A 38 -54.85 -7.74 -13.07
CA ALA A 38 -54.31 -6.44 -12.68
C ALA A 38 -54.52 -6.29 -11.16
N PRO A 39 -53.46 -6.09 -10.35
CA PRO A 39 -53.60 -5.96 -8.93
C PRO A 39 -54.56 -4.82 -8.63
N VAL A 40 -55.45 -5.05 -7.66
CA VAL A 40 -56.31 -4.03 -7.08
C VAL A 40 -55.44 -2.80 -6.82
N ALA A 41 -55.83 -1.65 -7.39
CA ALA A 41 -55.18 -0.37 -7.15
C ALA A 41 -55.14 -0.11 -5.64
N GLY A 42 -53.99 -0.38 -5.02
CA GLY A 42 -53.82 -0.37 -3.56
C GLY A 42 -52.48 -0.89 -3.07
N GLU A 43 -51.89 -1.91 -3.72
CA GLU A 43 -50.57 -2.42 -3.36
C GLU A 43 -49.78 -2.65 -4.64
N ALA A 44 -48.98 -1.65 -5.03
CA ALA A 44 -47.83 -1.93 -5.89
C ALA A 44 -46.98 -2.99 -5.16
N PRO A 45 -46.41 -4.00 -5.84
CA PRO A 45 -45.43 -4.87 -5.19
C PRO A 45 -44.42 -3.95 -4.52
N GLU A 46 -44.24 -4.10 -3.20
CA GLU A 46 -43.19 -3.39 -2.48
C GLU A 46 -41.92 -3.58 -3.30
N ASP A 47 -41.30 -2.47 -3.67
CA ASP A 47 -40.09 -2.46 -4.46
C ASP A 47 -39.01 -3.21 -3.68
N ASP A 48 -38.83 -4.49 -3.99
CA ASP A 48 -37.91 -5.41 -3.32
C ASP A 48 -36.44 -5.07 -3.65
N ALA A 49 -36.21 -4.15 -4.58
CA ALA A 49 -34.88 -3.61 -4.85
C ALA A 49 -34.32 -2.84 -3.64
N ILE A 50 -33.05 -3.09 -3.28
CA ILE A 50 -32.30 -2.27 -2.33
C ILE A 50 -31.83 -1.01 -3.06
N GLY A 51 -32.42 0.14 -2.73
CA GLY A 51 -32.08 1.41 -3.39
C GLY A 51 -32.28 1.33 -4.90
N GLU A 52 -31.27 1.71 -5.67
CA GLU A 52 -31.28 1.66 -7.15
C GLU A 52 -30.68 0.34 -7.70
N THR A 53 -30.39 -0.63 -6.83
CA THR A 53 -29.75 -1.89 -7.22
C THR A 53 -30.77 -2.94 -7.68
N LEU A 54 -30.28 -4.03 -8.27
CA LEU A 54 -31.11 -5.21 -8.58
C LEU A 54 -31.15 -6.22 -7.42
N TYR A 55 -30.57 -5.88 -6.26
CA TYR A 55 -30.48 -6.78 -5.12
C TYR A 55 -31.80 -6.81 -4.34
N SER A 56 -32.21 -8.01 -3.89
CA SER A 56 -33.46 -8.23 -3.16
C SER A 56 -33.31 -7.94 -1.65
N LYS A 57 -34.14 -7.03 -1.13
CA LYS A 57 -34.31 -6.73 0.30
C LYS A 57 -34.73 -7.98 1.05
N HIS A 58 -35.73 -8.70 0.54
CA HIS A 58 -36.26 -9.91 1.16
C HIS A 58 -35.23 -11.03 1.25
N TRP A 59 -34.45 -11.23 0.19
CA TRP A 59 -33.39 -12.24 0.19
C TRP A 59 -32.35 -11.91 1.26
N LEU A 60 -31.81 -10.68 1.26
CA LEU A 60 -30.78 -10.27 2.20
C LEU A 60 -31.29 -10.34 3.65
N PHE A 61 -32.51 -9.86 3.90
CA PHE A 61 -33.15 -9.93 5.20
C PHE A 61 -33.32 -11.38 5.69
N SER A 62 -33.75 -12.28 4.80
CA SER A 62 -33.91 -13.70 5.14
C SER A 62 -32.58 -14.35 5.52
N LYS A 63 -31.47 -13.97 4.87
CA LYS A 63 -30.14 -14.50 5.20
C LYS A 63 -29.61 -13.97 6.53
N LEU A 64 -29.72 -12.66 6.78
CA LEU A 64 -29.34 -12.07 8.07
C LEU A 64 -30.17 -12.65 9.23
N THR A 65 -31.48 -12.84 9.03
CA THR A 65 -32.35 -13.45 10.04
C THR A 65 -31.94 -14.89 10.35
N ARG A 66 -31.56 -15.68 9.33
CA ARG A 66 -31.04 -17.05 9.51
C ARG A 66 -29.74 -17.04 10.32
N LEU A 67 -28.83 -16.09 10.04
CA LEU A 67 -27.60 -15.92 10.80
C LEU A 67 -27.88 -15.60 12.28
N ILE A 68 -28.76 -14.63 12.56
CA ILE A 68 -29.16 -14.28 13.94
C ILE A 68 -29.71 -15.49 14.69
N GLN A 69 -30.60 -16.25 14.04
CA GLN A 69 -31.18 -17.45 14.65
C GLN A 69 -30.11 -18.50 14.96
N MET A 70 -29.12 -18.69 14.09
CA MET A 70 -28.01 -19.62 14.34
C MET A 70 -27.16 -19.17 15.53
N VAL A 71 -26.75 -17.89 15.58
CA VAL A 71 -25.98 -17.33 16.70
C VAL A 71 -26.73 -17.46 18.03
N THR A 72 -28.01 -17.06 18.05
CA THR A 72 -28.85 -17.06 19.26
C THR A 72 -29.10 -18.48 19.78
N ASN A 73 -29.28 -19.46 18.89
CA ASN A 73 -29.51 -20.85 19.30
C ASN A 73 -28.23 -21.48 19.89
N GLN A 74 -27.04 -21.09 19.44
CA GLN A 74 -25.77 -21.63 19.95
C GLN A 74 -25.40 -21.08 21.33
N GLU A 75 -25.80 -19.86 21.69
CA GLU A 75 -25.62 -19.32 23.06
C GLU A 75 -26.33 -20.16 24.14
N SER A 76 -27.35 -20.95 23.75
CA SER A 76 -28.13 -21.78 24.68
C SER A 76 -27.53 -23.17 24.94
N ASP A 77 -26.61 -23.63 24.08
CA ASP A 77 -25.95 -24.94 24.18
C ASP A 77 -24.46 -24.74 24.49
N SER A 78 -24.16 -24.46 25.75
CA SER A 78 -22.79 -24.26 26.25
C SER A 78 -21.93 -25.53 26.15
N ASN A 79 -21.12 -25.64 25.10
CA ASN A 79 -19.91 -26.46 25.08
C ASN A 79 -19.01 -26.03 23.91
N ASP A 80 -18.03 -25.16 24.19
CA ASP A 80 -16.71 -24.99 23.53
C ASP A 80 -16.57 -25.36 22.03
N SER A 81 -17.59 -25.12 21.22
CA SER A 81 -17.56 -25.32 19.78
C SER A 81 -17.34 -23.96 19.15
N SER A 82 -16.20 -23.81 18.48
CA SER A 82 -16.02 -22.82 17.42
C SER A 82 -17.32 -22.69 16.63
N MET A 83 -17.77 -21.45 16.40
CA MET A 83 -18.98 -21.15 15.64
C MET A 83 -18.75 -21.55 14.17
N GLU A 84 -18.91 -22.82 13.85
CA GLU A 84 -18.79 -23.30 12.48
C GLU A 84 -20.08 -22.93 11.73
N LEU A 85 -19.94 -22.04 10.75
CA LEU A 85 -21.00 -21.75 9.79
C LEU A 85 -21.24 -23.00 8.94
N THR A 86 -22.50 -23.24 8.58
CA THR A 86 -22.79 -24.26 7.55
C THR A 86 -22.33 -23.74 6.19
N ASP A 87 -21.76 -24.60 5.34
CA ASP A 87 -21.28 -24.25 3.98
C ASP A 87 -22.29 -23.39 3.19
N GLU A 88 -23.59 -23.68 3.31
CA GLU A 88 -24.65 -22.92 2.63
C GLU A 88 -24.76 -21.47 3.12
N LEU A 89 -24.63 -21.25 4.43
CA LEU A 89 -24.66 -19.91 5.02
C LEU A 89 -23.37 -19.16 4.74
N GLU A 90 -22.22 -19.83 4.72
CA GLU A 90 -20.94 -19.24 4.32
C GLU A 90 -21.02 -18.73 2.87
N GLU A 91 -21.52 -19.55 1.94
CA GLU A 91 -21.71 -19.15 0.54
C GLU A 91 -22.68 -17.95 0.40
N ASP A 92 -23.75 -17.95 1.20
CA ASP A 92 -24.68 -16.82 1.24
C ASP A 92 -24.00 -15.55 1.78
N LEU A 93 -23.18 -15.64 2.83
CA LEU A 93 -22.46 -14.50 3.39
C LEU A 93 -21.36 -13.99 2.47
N CYS A 94 -20.69 -14.85 1.70
CA CYS A 94 -19.77 -14.41 0.64
C CYS A 94 -20.50 -13.56 -0.42
N LYS A 95 -21.73 -13.92 -0.79
CA LYS A 95 -22.54 -13.08 -1.68
C LYS A 95 -22.89 -11.74 -1.03
N VAL A 96 -23.20 -11.73 0.27
CA VAL A 96 -23.44 -10.48 1.02
C VAL A 96 -22.19 -9.62 1.06
N TRP A 97 -21.00 -10.23 1.21
CA TRP A 97 -19.72 -9.53 1.15
C TRP A 97 -19.53 -8.81 -0.18
N ASP A 98 -19.73 -9.52 -1.31
CA ASP A 98 -19.66 -8.91 -2.64
C ASP A 98 -20.66 -7.76 -2.79
N MET A 99 -21.89 -7.94 -2.31
CA MET A 99 -22.94 -6.92 -2.37
C MET A 99 -22.64 -5.69 -1.51
N ALA A 100 -21.94 -5.85 -0.37
CA ALA A 100 -21.63 -4.76 0.56
C ALA A 100 -20.68 -3.70 -0.01
N MET A 101 -20.07 -3.95 -1.17
CA MET A 101 -19.37 -2.93 -1.95
C MET A 101 -20.29 -1.86 -2.54
N ASP A 102 -21.60 -2.13 -2.63
CA ASP A 102 -22.58 -1.16 -3.08
C ASP A 102 -23.09 -0.29 -1.91
N LYS A 103 -23.20 1.02 -2.16
CA LYS A 103 -23.58 1.99 -1.13
C LYS A 103 -24.98 1.74 -0.58
N ASP A 104 -25.95 1.43 -1.45
CA ASP A 104 -27.34 1.25 -1.03
C ASP A 104 -27.48 -0.02 -0.19
N VAL A 105 -26.70 -1.06 -0.51
CA VAL A 105 -26.61 -2.29 0.29
C VAL A 105 -25.95 -2.03 1.64
N ALA A 106 -24.86 -1.28 1.68
CA ALA A 106 -24.19 -0.94 2.95
C ALA A 106 -25.12 -0.16 3.90
N VAL A 107 -25.88 0.82 3.37
CA VAL A 107 -26.88 1.57 4.14
C VAL A 107 -27.97 0.62 4.65
N PHE A 108 -28.47 -0.28 3.79
CA PHE A 108 -29.46 -1.28 4.20
C PHE A 108 -28.92 -2.17 5.32
N LEU A 109 -27.72 -2.76 5.18
CA LEU A 109 -27.08 -3.58 6.22
C LEU A 109 -26.96 -2.86 7.57
N GLN A 110 -26.65 -1.56 7.53
CA GLN A 110 -26.58 -0.72 8.72
C GLN A 110 -27.95 -0.56 9.41
N GLU A 111 -29.03 -0.32 8.64
CA GLU A 111 -30.40 -0.24 9.17
C GLU A 111 -30.85 -1.52 9.89
N PHE A 112 -30.36 -2.68 9.44
CA PHE A 112 -30.65 -3.98 10.05
C PHE A 112 -29.75 -4.35 11.24
N LYS A 113 -28.87 -3.44 11.69
CA LYS A 113 -27.92 -3.70 12.78
C LYS A 113 -27.05 -4.94 12.53
N ALA A 114 -26.78 -5.27 11.27
CA ALA A 114 -25.88 -6.37 10.91
C ALA A 114 -24.52 -6.31 11.65
N PRO A 115 -23.93 -5.13 11.93
CA PRO A 115 -22.69 -5.03 12.70
C PRO A 115 -22.74 -5.56 14.13
N GLU A 116 -23.93 -5.73 14.71
CA GLU A 116 -24.09 -6.30 16.05
C GLU A 116 -24.05 -7.85 16.03
N ILE A 117 -24.06 -8.48 14.84
CA ILE A 117 -24.25 -9.93 14.65
C ILE A 117 -23.06 -10.58 13.93
N LEU A 118 -22.34 -9.82 13.11
CA LEU A 118 -21.30 -10.31 12.22
C LEU A 118 -19.97 -10.53 12.98
N LEU A 119 -19.59 -11.79 13.19
CA LEU A 119 -18.30 -12.23 13.76
C LEU A 119 -17.57 -13.22 12.81
N GLY A 120 -16.23 -13.16 12.74
CA GLY A 120 -15.37 -13.98 11.86
C GLY A 120 -14.93 -13.29 10.55
N GLU A 121 -14.08 -13.94 9.75
CA GLU A 121 -13.49 -13.39 8.51
C GLU A 121 -14.51 -12.69 7.59
N ILE A 122 -15.48 -13.45 7.07
CA ILE A 122 -16.46 -12.96 6.09
C ILE A 122 -17.27 -11.78 6.65
N CYS A 123 -17.62 -11.89 7.92
CA CYS A 123 -18.35 -10.90 8.67
C CYS A 123 -17.56 -9.59 8.80
N VAL A 124 -16.28 -9.67 9.20
CA VAL A 124 -15.39 -8.50 9.27
C VAL A 124 -15.14 -7.94 7.87
N GLY A 125 -15.07 -8.77 6.84
CA GLY A 125 -14.97 -8.36 5.44
C GLY A 125 -16.16 -7.54 4.95
N ILE A 126 -17.39 -7.95 5.29
CA ILE A 126 -18.62 -7.17 5.05
C ILE A 126 -18.51 -5.80 5.74
N LEU A 127 -18.12 -5.77 7.02
CA LEU A 127 -17.96 -4.52 7.77
C LEU A 127 -16.88 -3.63 7.18
N GLY A 128 -15.77 -4.20 6.71
CA GLY A 128 -14.70 -3.49 6.00
C GLY A 128 -15.21 -2.79 4.74
N ASN A 129 -16.07 -3.45 3.96
CA ASN A 129 -16.69 -2.85 2.78
C ASN A 129 -17.66 -1.73 3.16
N MET A 130 -18.47 -1.93 4.19
CA MET A 130 -19.36 -0.89 4.72
C MET A 130 -18.56 0.33 5.19
N ALA A 131 -17.43 0.13 5.86
CA ALA A 131 -16.58 1.21 6.37
C ALA A 131 -15.93 2.07 5.27
N CYS A 132 -15.95 1.64 4.00
CA CYS A 132 -15.57 2.50 2.87
C CYS A 132 -16.55 3.67 2.65
N PHE A 133 -17.77 3.59 3.21
CA PHE A 133 -18.75 4.67 3.19
C PHE A 133 -18.72 5.46 4.49
N HIS A 134 -18.65 6.79 4.38
CA HIS A 134 -18.46 7.68 5.52
C HIS A 134 -19.50 7.48 6.64
N ASP A 135 -20.80 7.57 6.33
CA ASP A 135 -21.86 7.47 7.34
C ASP A 135 -21.88 6.09 8.03
N ALA A 136 -21.61 5.02 7.27
CA ALA A 136 -21.53 3.67 7.80
C ALA A 136 -20.32 3.52 8.72
N CYS A 137 -19.15 4.02 8.32
CA CYS A 137 -17.95 4.03 9.18
C CYS A 137 -18.17 4.82 10.47
N VAL A 138 -18.81 6.00 10.38
CA VAL A 138 -19.16 6.78 11.57
C VAL A 138 -20.03 5.97 12.51
N SER A 139 -21.08 5.33 11.99
CA SER A 139 -21.99 4.50 12.79
C SER A 139 -21.32 3.27 13.39
N LEU A 140 -20.48 2.55 12.63
CA LEU A 140 -19.69 1.42 13.11
C LEU A 140 -18.77 1.86 14.25
N SER A 141 -18.12 3.01 14.08
CA SER A 141 -17.18 3.56 15.05
C SER A 141 -17.86 3.92 16.37
N GLN A 142 -19.14 4.29 16.39
CA GLN A 142 -19.84 4.59 17.64
C GLN A 142 -20.17 3.34 18.48
N ASN A 143 -20.09 2.13 17.91
CA ASN A 143 -20.32 0.90 18.66
C ASN A 143 -19.06 0.51 19.45
N SER A 144 -19.06 0.73 20.76
CA SER A 144 -17.93 0.43 21.65
C SER A 144 -17.62 -1.06 21.74
N ASP A 145 -18.64 -1.89 21.73
CA ASP A 145 -18.50 -3.34 21.92
C ASP A 145 -17.89 -3.96 20.66
N LEU A 146 -18.38 -3.55 19.48
CA LEU A 146 -17.75 -3.90 18.21
C LEU A 146 -16.29 -3.45 18.16
N GLY A 147 -16.01 -2.20 18.58
CA GLY A 147 -14.65 -1.69 18.66
C GLY A 147 -13.74 -2.55 19.54
N ALA A 148 -14.21 -2.98 20.71
CA ALA A 148 -13.46 -3.85 21.60
C ALA A 148 -13.22 -5.24 20.99
N VAL A 149 -14.25 -5.84 20.37
CA VAL A 149 -14.14 -7.15 19.70
C VAL A 149 -13.13 -7.09 18.55
N LEU A 150 -13.17 -6.07 17.70
CA LEU A 150 -12.23 -5.93 16.58
C LEU A 150 -10.77 -5.82 17.04
N LEU A 151 -10.50 -5.13 18.15
CA LEU A 151 -9.15 -5.08 18.70
C LEU A 151 -8.70 -6.40 19.33
N LEU A 152 -9.63 -7.20 19.87
CA LEU A 152 -9.34 -8.55 20.35
C LEU A 152 -9.08 -9.53 19.20
N LEU A 153 -9.72 -9.36 18.04
CA LEU A 153 -9.49 -10.20 16.86
C LEU A 153 -8.06 -10.09 16.31
N LEU A 154 -7.28 -9.06 16.68
CA LEU A 154 -5.85 -9.01 16.36
C LEU A 154 -5.03 -10.12 17.04
N GLU A 155 -5.58 -10.78 18.06
CA GLU A 155 -4.97 -11.94 18.73
C GLU A 155 -5.36 -13.28 18.07
N ASP A 156 -6.16 -13.27 17.01
CA ASP A 156 -6.52 -14.48 16.28
C ASP A 156 -5.30 -15.11 15.58
N SER A 157 -5.37 -16.42 15.32
CA SER A 157 -4.35 -17.18 14.60
C SER A 157 -4.61 -17.30 13.10
N ASP A 158 -5.82 -16.98 12.66
CA ASP A 158 -6.27 -17.12 11.27
C ASP A 158 -5.89 -15.90 10.42
N PRO A 159 -4.99 -16.05 9.41
CA PRO A 159 -4.50 -14.93 8.61
C PRO A 159 -5.59 -14.15 7.85
N PRO A 160 -6.59 -14.80 7.22
CA PRO A 160 -7.71 -14.07 6.60
C PRO A 160 -8.51 -13.22 7.57
N THR A 161 -8.83 -13.73 8.77
CA THR A 161 -9.52 -12.94 9.81
C THR A 161 -8.70 -11.73 10.24
N LEU A 162 -7.38 -11.91 10.45
CA LEU A 162 -6.47 -10.81 10.77
C LEU A 162 -6.39 -9.78 9.64
N LEU A 163 -6.35 -10.23 8.38
CA LEU A 163 -6.27 -9.38 7.20
C LEU A 163 -7.48 -8.45 7.11
N GLU A 164 -8.68 -9.00 7.19
CA GLU A 164 -9.92 -8.22 7.13
C GLU A 164 -10.08 -7.30 8.35
N THR A 165 -9.65 -7.75 9.53
CA THR A 165 -9.62 -6.92 10.74
C THR A 165 -8.70 -5.71 10.54
N CYS A 166 -7.50 -5.92 10.01
CA CYS A 166 -6.56 -4.83 9.73
C CYS A 166 -7.10 -3.88 8.65
N ARG A 167 -7.74 -4.40 7.59
CA ARG A 167 -8.36 -3.59 6.53
C ARG A 167 -9.48 -2.69 7.07
N LEU A 168 -10.34 -3.23 7.93
CA LEU A 168 -11.41 -2.48 8.58
C LEU A 168 -10.84 -1.40 9.52
N LEU A 169 -9.89 -1.75 10.38
CA LEU A 169 -9.25 -0.80 11.29
C LEU A 169 -8.54 0.32 10.52
N LEU A 170 -7.85 -0.01 9.43
CA LEU A 170 -7.20 0.99 8.57
C LEU A 170 -8.22 1.94 7.94
N SER A 171 -9.34 1.41 7.44
CA SER A 171 -10.44 2.23 6.89
C SER A 171 -10.99 3.21 7.93
N CYS A 172 -11.17 2.73 9.17
CA CYS A 172 -11.63 3.52 10.30
C CYS A 172 -10.63 4.60 10.73
N VAL A 173 -9.35 4.25 10.93
CA VAL A 173 -8.30 5.21 11.33
C VAL A 173 -8.00 6.22 10.21
N SER A 174 -8.28 5.88 8.96
CA SER A 174 -8.12 6.80 7.82
C SER A 174 -9.22 7.86 7.71
N GLN A 175 -10.32 7.74 8.46
CA GLN A 175 -11.39 8.74 8.46
C GLN A 175 -11.20 9.77 9.56
N THR A 176 -10.86 11.00 9.18
CA THR A 176 -10.52 12.11 10.10
C THR A 176 -11.54 12.35 11.22
N GLU A 177 -12.83 12.13 10.98
CA GLU A 177 -13.88 12.33 12.00
C GLU A 177 -13.83 11.29 13.13
N VAL A 178 -13.49 10.04 12.81
CA VAL A 178 -13.53 8.92 13.76
C VAL A 178 -12.16 8.41 14.16
N ALA A 179 -11.10 8.81 13.46
CA ALA A 179 -9.73 8.42 13.77
C ALA A 179 -9.36 8.66 15.26
N PRO A 180 -9.67 9.83 15.88
CA PRO A 180 -9.35 10.04 17.29
C PRO A 180 -10.00 9.03 18.24
N LEU A 181 -11.21 8.57 17.91
CA LEU A 181 -11.93 7.58 18.71
C LEU A 181 -11.25 6.20 18.62
N TRP A 182 -10.80 5.80 17.44
CA TRP A 182 -10.10 4.53 17.24
C TRP A 182 -8.70 4.54 17.86
N LEU A 183 -7.95 5.63 17.70
CA LEU A 183 -6.63 5.80 18.31
C LEU A 183 -6.71 5.73 19.85
N GLU A 184 -7.75 6.33 20.44
CA GLU A 184 -7.99 6.22 21.89
C GLU A 184 -8.30 4.78 22.32
N ARG A 185 -9.09 4.02 21.54
CA ARG A 185 -9.35 2.61 21.83
C ARG A 185 -8.09 1.75 21.72
N ILE A 186 -7.29 1.97 20.68
CA ILE A 186 -6.00 1.31 20.48
C ILE A 186 -5.08 1.58 21.67
N ARG A 187 -5.02 2.83 22.13
CA ARG A 187 -4.25 3.22 23.33
C ARG A 187 -4.70 2.48 24.59
N GLN A 188 -6.01 2.28 24.75
CA GLN A 188 -6.58 1.61 25.92
C GLN A 188 -6.38 0.09 25.91
N GLN A 189 -6.26 -0.52 24.73
CA GLN A 189 -6.09 -1.96 24.58
C GLN A 189 -4.62 -2.35 24.49
N SER A 190 -4.04 -2.76 25.63
CA SER A 190 -2.60 -3.05 25.74
C SER A 190 -2.08 -4.17 24.84
N GLY A 191 -2.94 -5.09 24.39
CA GLY A 191 -2.56 -6.21 23.51
C GLY A 191 -2.23 -5.78 22.07
N VAL A 192 -2.75 -4.64 21.60
CA VAL A 192 -2.70 -4.26 20.18
C VAL A 192 -1.27 -4.14 19.66
N CYS A 193 -0.39 -3.43 20.38
CA CYS A 193 1.00 -3.28 19.97
C CYS A 193 1.70 -4.64 19.86
N SER A 194 1.50 -5.52 20.84
CA SER A 194 2.10 -6.86 20.85
C SER A 194 1.59 -7.72 19.71
N SER A 195 0.28 -7.69 19.44
CA SER A 195 -0.33 -8.43 18.34
C SER A 195 0.18 -7.97 16.97
N LEU A 196 0.21 -6.65 16.72
CA LEU A 196 0.72 -6.11 15.45
C LEU A 196 2.21 -6.42 15.26
N CYS A 197 3.03 -6.27 16.31
CA CYS A 197 4.44 -6.64 16.26
C CYS A 197 4.64 -8.15 16.00
N PHE A 198 3.83 -8.99 16.64
CA PHE A 198 3.85 -10.43 16.39
C PHE A 198 3.53 -10.75 14.93
N ILE A 199 2.43 -10.19 14.38
CA ILE A 199 2.05 -10.43 12.98
C ILE A 199 3.17 -10.02 12.02
N MET A 200 3.75 -8.82 12.19
CA MET A 200 4.88 -8.37 11.35
C MET A 200 6.13 -9.24 11.49
N GLY A 201 6.38 -9.77 12.69
CA GLY A 201 7.55 -10.59 12.99
C GLY A 201 7.41 -12.09 12.66
N SER A 202 6.20 -12.60 12.43
CA SER A 202 5.97 -14.04 12.27
C SER A 202 5.10 -14.46 11.08
N SER A 203 4.32 -13.56 10.49
CA SER A 203 3.46 -13.90 9.34
C SER A 203 4.29 -14.00 8.06
N THR A 204 4.05 -15.03 7.26
CA THR A 204 4.56 -15.16 5.89
C THR A 204 3.51 -14.82 4.82
N ASN A 205 2.30 -14.42 5.23
CA ASN A 205 1.26 -13.99 4.33
C ASN A 205 1.54 -12.54 3.88
N VAL A 206 1.87 -12.38 2.60
CA VAL A 206 2.27 -11.10 2.00
C VAL A 206 1.16 -10.05 2.11
N ASP A 207 -0.09 -10.39 1.79
CA ASP A 207 -1.22 -9.45 1.84
C ASP A 207 -1.46 -8.95 3.27
N LEU A 208 -1.37 -9.87 4.26
CA LEU A 208 -1.49 -9.52 5.67
C LEU A 208 -0.36 -8.60 6.13
N LEU A 209 0.89 -8.89 5.76
CA LEU A 209 2.03 -8.03 6.08
C LEU A 209 1.85 -6.62 5.48
N VAL A 210 1.43 -6.52 4.22
CA VAL A 210 1.15 -5.22 3.59
C VAL A 210 0.08 -4.45 4.37
N LYS A 211 -1.07 -5.08 4.68
CA LYS A 211 -2.15 -4.40 5.40
C LYS A 211 -1.79 -4.02 6.84
N VAL A 212 -1.05 -4.86 7.56
CA VAL A 212 -0.57 -4.54 8.91
C VAL A 212 0.44 -3.39 8.87
N GLY A 213 1.35 -3.41 7.91
CA GLY A 213 2.28 -2.29 7.68
C GLY A 213 1.55 -0.98 7.44
N GLU A 214 0.52 -0.98 6.59
CA GLU A 214 -0.29 0.22 6.31
C GLU A 214 -1.03 0.72 7.54
N LEU A 215 -1.60 -0.19 8.34
CA LEU A 215 -2.27 0.15 9.59
C LEU A 215 -1.29 0.78 10.59
N VAL A 216 -0.13 0.16 10.81
CA VAL A 216 0.89 0.67 11.74
C VAL A 216 1.43 2.02 11.28
N HIS A 217 1.77 2.15 9.99
CA HIS A 217 2.18 3.41 9.39
C HIS A 217 1.13 4.49 9.64
N LYS A 218 -0.14 4.20 9.37
CA LYS A 218 -1.22 5.17 9.51
C LYS A 218 -1.44 5.59 10.96
N ILE A 219 -1.32 4.66 11.90
CA ILE A 219 -1.40 4.95 13.34
C ILE A 219 -0.28 5.91 13.76
N PHE A 220 0.96 5.67 13.30
CA PHE A 220 2.11 6.51 13.64
C PHE A 220 2.05 7.90 13.00
N ASP A 221 1.54 8.00 11.78
CA ASP A 221 1.33 9.27 11.08
C ASP A 221 0.26 10.14 11.75
N GLU A 222 -0.80 9.53 12.30
CA GLU A 222 -1.90 10.26 12.94
C GLU A 222 -1.68 10.57 14.43
N ASP A 223 -0.91 9.75 15.17
CA ASP A 223 -0.76 9.88 16.63
C ASP A 223 0.69 9.66 17.10
N GLU A 224 1.46 10.76 17.10
CA GLU A 224 2.86 10.79 17.54
C GLU A 224 3.02 10.31 19.01
N ASP A 225 2.07 10.63 19.90
CA ASP A 225 2.14 10.24 21.31
C ASP A 225 1.92 8.73 21.49
N LEU A 226 1.02 8.14 20.70
CA LEU A 226 0.82 6.69 20.66
C LEU A 226 2.09 5.99 20.14
N MET A 227 2.69 6.49 19.05
CA MET A 227 3.98 5.98 18.55
C MET A 227 5.05 6.01 19.65
N LYS A 228 5.24 7.14 20.34
CA LYS A 228 6.19 7.25 21.46
C LYS A 228 5.90 6.25 22.58
N SER A 229 4.63 6.00 22.90
CA SER A 229 4.24 5.05 23.94
C SER A 229 4.62 3.61 23.59
N TRP A 230 4.48 3.22 22.32
CA TRP A 230 4.88 1.89 21.85
C TRP A 230 6.40 1.73 21.91
N LEU A 231 7.16 2.76 21.53
CA LEU A 231 8.62 2.75 21.56
C LEU A 231 9.21 2.77 22.99
N SER A 232 8.56 3.50 23.90
CA SER A 232 8.98 3.62 25.31
C SER A 232 8.76 2.35 26.12
N SER A 233 7.93 1.44 25.62
CA SER A 233 7.58 0.20 26.31
C SER A 233 8.62 -0.91 26.12
N SER A 234 9.67 -0.70 25.31
CA SER A 234 10.67 -1.72 24.90
C SER A 234 11.72 -2.10 25.96
N HIS A 235 11.39 -2.02 27.25
CA HIS A 235 12.38 -2.14 28.35
C HIS A 235 12.45 -3.53 29.02
N CYS A 236 11.53 -4.46 28.75
CA CYS A 236 11.59 -5.84 29.22
C CYS A 236 11.75 -6.86 28.07
N GLU A 237 12.36 -8.02 28.33
CA GLU A 237 12.61 -9.09 27.32
C GLU A 237 11.34 -9.64 26.63
N ASN A 238 10.14 -9.38 27.17
CA ASN A 238 8.87 -9.81 26.60
C ASN A 238 8.07 -8.66 25.97
N ASP A 239 8.59 -7.43 26.00
CA ASP A 239 7.91 -6.27 25.42
C ASP A 239 8.11 -6.27 23.89
N PRO A 240 7.09 -5.82 23.12
CA PRO A 240 7.18 -5.81 21.67
C PRO A 240 8.28 -4.85 21.20
N ASP A 241 9.29 -5.38 20.51
CA ASP A 241 10.27 -4.56 19.81
C ASP A 241 9.71 -4.13 18.45
N VAL A 242 9.10 -2.95 18.42
CA VAL A 242 8.52 -2.33 17.23
C VAL A 242 9.54 -2.20 16.09
N VAL A 243 10.79 -1.84 16.41
CA VAL A 243 11.84 -1.65 15.39
C VAL A 243 12.19 -2.99 14.75
N CYS A 244 12.39 -4.04 15.55
CA CYS A 244 12.65 -5.38 15.04
C CYS A 244 11.45 -5.92 14.24
N ALA A 245 10.22 -5.71 14.71
CA ALA A 245 9.02 -6.17 14.01
C ALA A 245 8.86 -5.49 12.64
N LEU A 246 9.08 -4.17 12.57
CA LEU A 246 9.09 -3.43 11.30
C LEU A 246 10.22 -3.91 10.38
N LEU A 247 11.42 -4.14 10.92
CA LEU A 247 12.55 -4.64 10.13
C LEU A 247 12.29 -6.04 9.57
N GLU A 248 11.70 -6.94 10.37
CA GLU A 248 11.37 -8.29 9.93
C GLU A 248 10.30 -8.25 8.82
N GLY A 249 9.23 -7.48 9.01
CA GLY A 249 8.21 -7.29 7.97
C GLY A 249 8.80 -6.71 6.67
N ALA A 250 9.67 -5.71 6.77
CA ALA A 250 10.39 -5.16 5.61
C ALA A 250 11.28 -6.20 4.93
N THR A 251 11.96 -7.05 5.73
CA THR A 251 12.84 -8.10 5.21
C THR A 251 12.06 -9.14 4.43
N GLN A 252 10.91 -9.56 4.94
CA GLN A 252 10.03 -10.51 4.26
C GLN A 252 9.43 -9.95 2.97
N LEU A 253 9.07 -8.66 2.95
CA LEU A 253 8.47 -8.02 1.78
C LEU A 253 9.47 -7.60 0.71
N ARG A 254 10.79 -7.61 1.01
CA ARG A 254 11.86 -7.10 0.13
C ARG A 254 11.76 -7.61 -1.31
N SER A 255 11.44 -8.89 -1.52
CA SER A 255 11.30 -9.51 -2.85
C SER A 255 9.87 -9.72 -3.31
N GLU A 256 8.89 -9.56 -2.40
CA GLU A 256 7.51 -9.97 -2.62
C GLU A 256 6.58 -8.81 -2.98
N SER A 257 6.80 -7.62 -2.39
CA SER A 257 5.95 -6.45 -2.63
C SER A 257 6.72 -5.14 -2.43
N THR A 258 6.93 -4.40 -3.53
CA THR A 258 7.56 -3.08 -3.49
C THR A 258 6.71 -2.05 -2.76
N GLU A 259 5.39 -2.08 -2.99
CA GLU A 259 4.42 -1.20 -2.31
C GLU A 259 4.38 -1.49 -0.80
N GLY A 260 4.42 -2.77 -0.42
CA GLY A 260 4.54 -3.18 0.98
C GLY A 260 5.84 -2.68 1.61
N LEU A 261 6.97 -2.93 0.95
CA LEU A 261 8.28 -2.49 1.44
C LEU A 261 8.34 -0.97 1.67
N GLU A 262 7.74 -0.18 0.77
CA GLU A 262 7.65 1.27 0.89
C GLU A 262 7.01 1.71 2.21
N VAL A 263 5.88 1.09 2.57
CA VAL A 263 5.15 1.40 3.81
C VAL A 263 5.99 1.13 5.06
N TYR A 264 6.75 0.03 5.08
CA TYR A 264 7.62 -0.30 6.20
C TYR A 264 8.83 0.65 6.30
N LEU A 265 9.42 1.03 5.17
CA LEU A 265 10.52 2.00 5.15
C LEU A 265 10.05 3.38 5.62
N HIS A 266 8.85 3.81 5.22
CA HIS A 266 8.25 5.04 5.74
C HIS A 266 7.96 4.95 7.23
N SER A 267 7.46 3.81 7.72
CA SER A 267 7.25 3.59 9.15
C SER A 267 8.55 3.71 9.95
N LEU A 268 9.64 3.10 9.48
CA LEU A 268 10.98 3.23 10.07
C LEU A 268 11.51 4.66 9.99
N GLN A 269 11.27 5.36 8.88
CA GLN A 269 11.62 6.78 8.71
C GLN A 269 10.86 7.65 9.71
N LEU A 270 9.56 7.41 9.93
CA LEU A 270 8.75 8.16 10.91
C LEU A 270 9.37 8.07 12.32
N LEU A 271 9.93 6.92 12.70
CA LEU A 271 10.62 6.78 14.00
C LEU A 271 11.79 7.76 14.16
N THR A 272 12.43 8.19 13.06
CA THR A 272 13.53 9.16 13.11
C THR A 272 13.08 10.57 13.47
N THR A 273 11.77 10.84 13.41
CA THR A 273 11.21 12.18 13.66
C THR A 273 10.97 12.46 15.15
N VAL A 274 11.05 11.43 16.01
CA VAL A 274 10.84 11.53 17.46
C VAL A 274 12.06 11.03 18.24
N GLU A 275 12.25 11.58 19.46
CA GLU A 275 13.42 11.25 20.29
C GLU A 275 13.42 9.78 20.75
N GLU A 276 12.25 9.26 21.13
CA GLU A 276 12.06 7.86 21.53
C GLU A 276 12.41 6.88 20.40
N GLY A 277 12.03 7.23 19.18
CA GLY A 277 12.32 6.43 17.99
C GLY A 277 13.80 6.47 17.64
N MET A 278 14.44 7.63 17.70
CA MET A 278 15.90 7.74 17.57
C MET A 278 16.65 6.96 18.66
N LYS A 279 16.16 6.93 19.90
CA LYS A 279 16.74 6.09 20.97
C LYS A 279 16.58 4.61 20.69
N ALA A 280 15.41 4.17 20.22
CA ALA A 280 15.16 2.78 19.86
C ALA A 280 16.05 2.35 18.68
N LEU A 281 16.14 3.20 17.66
CA LEU A 281 17.00 3.00 16.49
C LEU A 281 18.49 3.09 16.82
N ALA A 282 18.93 3.85 17.82
CA ALA A 282 20.32 3.84 18.28
C ALA A 282 20.67 2.61 19.16
N GLY A 283 19.67 1.81 19.53
CA GLY A 283 19.82 0.58 20.31
C GLY A 283 20.37 -0.60 19.50
N LEU A 284 20.09 -1.82 19.97
CA LEU A 284 20.59 -3.07 19.36
C LEU A 284 20.12 -3.25 17.91
N SER A 285 18.91 -2.77 17.60
CA SER A 285 18.25 -2.96 16.31
C SER A 285 18.79 -2.00 15.23
N GLY A 286 19.46 -0.91 15.62
CA GLY A 286 19.98 0.11 14.70
C GLY A 286 20.94 -0.39 13.63
N THR A 287 21.91 -1.20 14.06
CA THR A 287 22.90 -1.78 13.14
C THR A 287 22.23 -2.74 12.15
N ALA A 288 21.19 -3.46 12.57
CA ALA A 288 20.44 -4.37 11.70
C ALA A 288 19.63 -3.58 10.66
N VAL A 289 18.94 -2.52 11.07
CA VAL A 289 18.24 -1.60 10.16
C VAL A 289 19.21 -0.96 9.17
N TRP A 290 20.34 -0.43 9.66
CA TRP A 290 21.39 0.14 8.80
C TRP A 290 21.89 -0.85 7.75
N THR A 291 22.21 -2.07 8.18
CA THR A 291 22.72 -3.13 7.28
C THR A 291 21.69 -3.45 6.21
N PHE A 292 20.44 -3.68 6.61
CA PHE A 292 19.34 -3.95 5.69
C PHE A 292 19.14 -2.83 4.66
N VAL A 293 19.06 -1.57 5.10
CA VAL A 293 18.81 -0.43 4.21
C VAL A 293 20.02 -0.16 3.30
N CYS A 294 21.25 -0.33 3.80
CA CYS A 294 22.45 -0.23 2.99
C CYS A 294 22.47 -1.28 1.88
N GLU A 295 22.18 -2.55 2.20
CA GLU A 295 22.09 -3.62 1.22
C GLU A 295 20.97 -3.38 0.22
N LEU A 296 19.79 -2.95 0.69
CA LEU A 296 18.66 -2.61 -0.17
C LEU A 296 19.04 -1.49 -1.17
N LEU A 297 19.67 -0.41 -0.70
CA LEU A 297 20.08 0.70 -1.55
C LEU A 297 21.15 0.29 -2.57
N CYS A 298 22.21 -0.38 -2.10
CA CYS A 298 23.39 -0.69 -2.92
C CYS A 298 23.15 -1.84 -3.89
N GLU A 299 22.35 -2.83 -3.49
CA GLU A 299 22.13 -4.06 -4.26
C GLU A 299 20.74 -4.12 -4.90
N GLY A 300 19.76 -3.37 -4.39
CA GLY A 300 18.36 -3.43 -4.84
C GLY A 300 17.90 -2.22 -5.66
N LEU A 301 18.25 -0.99 -5.24
CA LEU A 301 17.61 0.23 -5.76
C LEU A 301 18.49 1.07 -6.69
N CYS A 302 19.83 1.02 -6.56
CA CYS A 302 20.74 1.82 -7.37
C CYS A 302 22.05 1.09 -7.68
N GLN A 303 22.01 0.18 -8.65
CA GLN A 303 23.16 -0.60 -9.08
C GLN A 303 23.99 0.12 -10.16
N ARG A 304 25.23 -0.34 -10.34
CA ARG A 304 26.20 0.24 -11.29
C ARG A 304 25.80 0.13 -12.77
N GLY A 305 24.95 -0.83 -13.11
CA GLY A 305 24.49 -1.05 -14.48
C GLY A 305 23.20 -0.31 -14.84
N ASP A 306 22.55 0.34 -13.89
CA ASP A 306 21.18 0.81 -14.07
C ASP A 306 21.08 2.05 -14.97
N PRO A 307 20.01 2.18 -15.77
CA PRO A 307 19.72 3.40 -16.50
C PRO A 307 19.19 4.50 -15.57
N PRO A 308 19.36 5.80 -15.89
CA PRO A 308 18.85 6.89 -15.05
C PRO A 308 17.36 6.84 -14.74
N LEU A 309 16.55 6.19 -15.60
CA LEU A 309 15.11 6.02 -15.38
C LEU A 309 14.77 5.30 -14.07
N ILE A 310 15.70 4.46 -13.55
CA ILE A 310 15.51 3.75 -12.28
C ILE A 310 15.20 4.71 -11.12
N LEU A 311 15.73 5.95 -11.19
CA LEU A 311 15.50 6.95 -10.15
C LEU A 311 14.02 7.36 -10.09
N GLN A 312 13.33 7.42 -11.24
CA GLN A 312 11.90 7.72 -11.30
C GLN A 312 11.04 6.56 -10.82
N GLU A 313 11.46 5.33 -11.13
CA GLU A 313 10.75 4.10 -10.75
C GLU A 313 10.89 3.79 -9.26
N GLN A 314 12.05 4.10 -8.66
CA GLN A 314 12.41 3.70 -7.30
C GLN A 314 12.40 4.86 -6.28
N LYS A 315 12.01 6.09 -6.69
CA LYS A 315 12.07 7.27 -5.80
C LYS A 315 11.30 7.12 -4.49
N ALA A 316 10.21 6.37 -4.51
CA ALA A 316 9.36 6.11 -3.35
C ALA A 316 10.08 5.26 -2.28
N LEU A 317 10.96 4.34 -2.70
CA LEU A 317 11.81 3.54 -1.80
C LEU A 317 13.12 4.25 -1.43
N LEU A 318 13.72 4.98 -2.38
CA LEU A 318 14.99 5.67 -2.19
C LEU A 318 14.91 6.79 -1.15
N THR A 319 13.82 7.56 -1.15
CA THR A 319 13.64 8.71 -0.25
C THR A 319 13.62 8.32 1.24
N PRO A 320 12.75 7.39 1.70
CA PRO A 320 12.77 6.94 3.09
C PRO A 320 14.08 6.22 3.43
N SER A 321 14.64 5.41 2.52
CA SER A 321 15.91 4.69 2.74
C SER A 321 17.05 5.65 3.06
N LEU A 322 17.22 6.71 2.27
CA LEU A 322 18.30 7.68 2.46
C LEU A 322 18.08 8.56 3.68
N SER A 323 16.84 8.95 3.96
CA SER A 323 16.49 9.72 5.16
C SER A 323 16.84 8.90 6.42
N LEU A 324 16.50 7.61 6.41
CA LEU A 324 16.80 6.69 7.50
C LEU A 324 18.30 6.46 7.66
N LEU A 325 19.05 6.23 6.57
CA LEU A 325 20.51 6.12 6.65
C LEU A 325 21.16 7.40 7.18
N SER A 326 20.76 8.57 6.69
CA SER A 326 21.29 9.86 7.16
C SER A 326 21.07 10.05 8.67
N ALA A 327 19.86 9.76 9.15
CA ALA A 327 19.53 9.86 10.57
C ALA A 327 20.30 8.84 11.43
N LEU A 328 20.36 7.58 10.98
CA LEU A 328 21.08 6.51 11.67
C LEU A 328 22.58 6.80 11.73
N HIS A 329 23.20 7.20 10.63
CA HIS A 329 24.63 7.50 10.56
C HIS A 329 25.10 8.47 11.66
N SER A 330 24.26 9.46 11.97
CA SER A 330 24.55 10.44 13.03
C SER A 330 24.52 9.84 14.45
N SER A 331 23.93 8.66 14.61
CA SER A 331 23.55 8.06 15.89
C SER A 331 24.23 6.71 16.16
N ILE A 332 24.53 5.93 15.13
CA ILE A 332 25.23 4.65 15.22
C ILE A 332 26.61 4.77 14.60
N TYR A 333 27.64 4.28 15.30
CA TYR A 333 28.99 4.23 14.76
C TYR A 333 29.12 3.02 13.84
N THR A 334 28.85 3.21 12.55
CA THR A 334 28.95 2.17 11.51
C THR A 334 29.91 2.61 10.42
N ASP A 335 30.81 1.72 10.01
CA ASP A 335 31.73 1.99 8.91
C ASP A 335 30.97 2.20 7.60
N ILE A 336 31.29 3.28 6.90
CA ILE A 336 30.72 3.58 5.59
C ILE A 336 31.31 2.63 4.55
N ARG A 337 30.43 1.89 3.89
CA ARG A 337 30.76 1.02 2.75
C ARG A 337 31.06 1.84 1.50
N GLY A 338 32.05 1.43 0.71
CA GLY A 338 32.39 2.08 -0.57
C GLY A 338 31.23 2.06 -1.57
N GLU A 339 30.44 0.99 -1.54
CA GLU A 339 29.25 0.83 -2.37
C GLU A 339 28.19 1.88 -2.05
N LEU A 340 28.02 2.25 -0.77
CA LEU A 340 27.07 3.29 -0.36
C LEU A 340 27.47 4.64 -0.93
N LEU A 341 28.76 5.00 -0.83
CA LEU A 341 29.28 6.23 -1.41
C LEU A 341 29.08 6.26 -2.94
N GLU A 342 29.30 5.13 -3.62
CA GLU A 342 29.07 5.02 -5.06
C GLU A 342 27.58 5.22 -5.41
N SER A 343 26.66 4.60 -4.67
CA SER A 343 25.22 4.74 -4.89
C SER A 343 24.74 6.18 -4.66
N LEU A 344 25.19 6.89 -3.62
CA LEU A 344 24.85 8.30 -3.38
C LEU A 344 25.27 9.20 -4.55
N ILE A 345 26.52 9.04 -4.99
CA ILE A 345 27.08 9.81 -6.10
C ILE A 345 26.34 9.49 -7.41
N ARG A 346 25.89 8.25 -7.58
CA ARG A 346 25.12 7.82 -8.77
C ARG A 346 23.70 8.38 -8.79
N ILE A 347 23.02 8.44 -7.65
CA ILE A 347 21.68 9.06 -7.54
C ILE A 347 21.71 10.52 -8.03
N LEU A 348 22.72 11.29 -7.58
CA LEU A 348 22.90 12.68 -8.02
C LEU A 348 23.20 12.78 -9.52
N GLN A 349 24.00 11.87 -10.07
CA GLN A 349 24.24 11.78 -11.52
C GLN A 349 22.99 11.50 -12.33
N PHE A 350 22.18 10.52 -11.91
CA PHE A 350 20.97 10.18 -12.62
C PHE A 350 19.98 11.35 -12.64
N SER A 351 19.89 12.11 -11.54
CA SER A 351 19.10 13.34 -11.49
C SER A 351 19.55 14.37 -12.53
N GLU A 352 20.86 14.66 -12.64
CA GLU A 352 21.38 15.59 -13.65
C GLU A 352 21.09 15.08 -15.07
N GLU A 353 21.29 13.78 -15.34
CA GLU A 353 21.04 13.20 -16.66
C GLU A 353 19.57 13.25 -17.07
N ILE A 354 18.64 13.08 -16.13
CA ILE A 354 17.21 13.25 -16.36
C ILE A 354 16.90 14.73 -16.69
N GLY A 355 17.44 15.66 -15.90
CA GLY A 355 17.25 17.09 -16.11
C GLY A 355 17.76 17.57 -17.48
N LEU A 356 18.92 17.08 -17.91
CA LEU A 356 19.50 17.38 -19.23
C LEU A 356 18.64 16.82 -20.38
N ARG A 357 18.05 15.64 -20.22
CA ARG A 357 17.14 15.06 -21.23
C ARG A 357 15.85 15.86 -21.33
N ALA A 358 15.27 16.29 -20.20
CA ALA A 358 14.11 17.16 -20.19
C ALA A 358 14.40 18.48 -20.92
N GLY A 359 15.52 19.14 -20.61
CA GLY A 359 15.93 20.40 -21.25
C GLY A 359 16.26 20.29 -22.75
N ASN A 360 16.76 19.13 -23.22
CA ASN A 360 17.05 18.91 -24.64
C ASN A 360 15.80 18.53 -25.47
N THR A 361 14.74 18.05 -24.83
CA THR A 361 13.48 17.67 -25.50
C THR A 361 12.51 18.86 -25.64
N GLU A 362 12.80 19.99 -24.99
CA GLU A 362 12.07 21.25 -25.14
C GLU A 362 12.34 22.00 -26.47
N SER A 363 12.80 21.31 -27.51
CA SER A 363 12.69 21.79 -28.89
C SER A 363 11.63 20.98 -29.66
N LYS A 364 10.40 21.53 -29.67
CA LYS A 364 9.24 21.14 -30.50
C LYS A 364 8.57 19.81 -30.15
N GLU A 365 7.60 19.84 -29.24
CA GLU A 365 6.16 19.67 -29.53
C GLU A 365 5.37 19.38 -28.24
N ARG A 366 4.24 20.10 -28.09
CA ARG A 366 3.11 19.83 -27.18
C ARG A 366 3.36 19.99 -25.68
N ARG A 367 3.30 21.25 -25.23
CA ARG A 367 2.77 21.59 -23.91
C ARG A 367 1.27 21.26 -23.87
N ASN A 368 0.93 20.07 -23.40
CA ASN A 368 -0.29 19.90 -22.63
C ASN A 368 0.06 20.13 -21.16
N SER A 369 -0.79 20.88 -20.49
CA SER A 369 -0.53 21.66 -19.29
C SER A 369 -0.61 20.88 -17.97
N GLU A 370 0.16 19.80 -17.82
CA GLU A 370 0.23 19.02 -16.55
C GLU A 370 1.66 18.66 -16.09
N ASP A 371 2.68 18.75 -16.95
CA ASP A 371 4.06 18.28 -16.68
C ASP A 371 5.03 19.31 -16.07
N ALA A 372 4.55 20.49 -15.67
CA ALA A 372 5.38 21.52 -15.03
C ALA A 372 5.25 21.53 -13.50
N ASN A 373 4.80 20.42 -12.91
CA ASN A 373 4.88 20.23 -11.47
C ASN A 373 6.29 19.69 -11.19
N GLU A 374 7.16 20.48 -10.55
CA GLU A 374 8.45 19.97 -10.05
C GLU A 374 8.17 18.67 -9.29
N ASP A 375 8.81 17.58 -9.70
CA ASP A 375 8.66 16.28 -9.04
C ASP A 375 9.19 16.41 -7.60
N VAL A 376 8.30 16.75 -6.66
CA VAL A 376 8.62 17.10 -5.27
C VAL A 376 9.37 15.96 -4.60
N GLN A 377 9.02 14.71 -4.90
CA GLN A 377 9.70 13.53 -4.38
C GLN A 377 11.12 13.42 -4.92
N LEU A 378 11.33 13.64 -6.23
CA LEU A 378 12.67 13.63 -6.81
C LEU A 378 13.55 14.75 -6.22
N LYS A 379 12.98 15.92 -6.00
CA LYS A 379 13.69 17.04 -5.37
C LYS A 379 14.09 16.70 -3.93
N ALA A 380 13.16 16.19 -3.12
CA ALA A 380 13.44 15.75 -1.76
C ALA A 380 14.53 14.67 -1.74
N LEU A 381 14.45 13.69 -2.65
CA LEU A 381 15.46 12.66 -2.81
C LEU A 381 16.87 13.23 -3.08
N VAL A 382 16.97 14.18 -4.02
CA VAL A 382 18.25 14.83 -4.35
C VAL A 382 18.79 15.63 -3.17
N GLU A 383 17.94 16.41 -2.49
CA GLU A 383 18.31 17.21 -1.32
C GLU A 383 18.82 16.31 -0.18
N THR A 384 18.07 15.26 0.17
CA THR A 384 18.48 14.28 1.19
C THR A 384 19.77 13.55 0.81
N THR A 385 19.94 13.19 -0.46
CA THR A 385 21.18 12.54 -0.95
C THR A 385 22.38 13.47 -0.83
N ALA A 386 22.23 14.74 -1.23
CA ALA A 386 23.30 15.73 -1.17
C ALA A 386 23.70 16.06 0.28
N GLU A 387 22.72 16.19 1.18
CA GLU A 387 22.96 16.42 2.60
C GLU A 387 23.70 15.23 3.23
N PHE A 388 23.24 14.00 2.96
CA PHE A 388 23.89 12.81 3.51
C PHE A 388 25.30 12.64 2.96
N LEU A 389 25.50 12.84 1.65
CA LEU A 389 26.82 12.83 1.05
C LEU A 389 27.74 13.88 1.70
N ALA A 390 27.24 15.08 1.98
CA ALA A 390 28.03 16.12 2.65
C ALA A 390 28.49 15.68 4.06
N VAL A 391 27.65 14.99 4.82
CA VAL A 391 27.99 14.44 6.14
C VAL A 391 29.11 13.40 6.01
N ILE A 392 28.97 12.44 5.09
CA ILE A 392 29.97 11.39 4.84
C ILE A 392 31.32 11.99 4.44
N LEU A 393 31.32 12.99 3.57
CA LEU A 393 32.55 13.66 3.10
C LEU A 393 33.31 14.38 4.22
N MET A 394 32.64 14.68 5.33
CA MET A 394 33.24 15.28 6.52
C MET A 394 33.89 14.25 7.46
N GLU A 395 33.89 12.96 7.12
CA GLU A 395 34.55 11.93 7.92
C GLU A 395 36.02 11.69 7.55
N ASP A 396 36.83 11.27 8.52
CA ASP A 396 38.27 11.06 8.37
C ASP A 396 38.62 9.78 7.60
N LEU A 397 37.68 8.82 7.53
CA LEU A 397 37.85 7.49 6.92
C LEU A 397 37.70 7.50 5.39
N LEU A 398 37.35 8.64 4.78
CA LEU A 398 37.09 8.74 3.34
C LEU A 398 38.34 8.47 2.48
N SER A 399 39.54 8.74 3.00
CA SER A 399 40.82 8.58 2.29
C SER A 399 41.12 7.15 1.85
N SER A 400 40.62 6.14 2.58
CA SER A 400 40.73 4.72 2.17
C SER A 400 39.71 4.37 1.10
N LEU A 401 38.48 4.87 1.20
CA LEU A 401 37.39 4.60 0.26
C LEU A 401 37.69 5.15 -1.14
N LEU A 402 38.31 6.34 -1.22
CA LEU A 402 38.69 6.98 -2.48
C LEU A 402 39.75 6.18 -3.26
N LYS A 403 40.58 5.37 -2.59
CA LYS A 403 41.65 4.58 -3.24
C LYS A 403 41.13 3.39 -4.03
N GLU A 404 39.87 3.01 -3.83
CA GLU A 404 39.27 1.84 -4.48
C GLU A 404 38.82 2.11 -5.93
N GLY A 405 38.91 3.36 -6.40
CA GLY A 405 38.71 3.70 -7.82
C GLY A 405 37.26 3.71 -8.29
N HIS A 406 36.30 3.90 -7.37
CA HIS A 406 34.86 3.94 -7.67
C HIS A 406 34.39 5.27 -8.28
N LEU A 407 35.30 6.26 -8.41
CA LEU A 407 34.99 7.60 -8.86
C LEU A 407 35.52 7.88 -10.26
N THR A 408 34.68 8.50 -11.08
CA THR A 408 35.03 9.07 -12.39
C THR A 408 35.00 10.60 -12.33
N GLU A 409 35.69 11.24 -13.29
CA GLU A 409 35.65 12.70 -13.45
C GLU A 409 34.22 13.23 -13.54
N LYS A 410 33.41 12.61 -14.42
CA LYS A 410 32.01 12.97 -14.64
C LYS A 410 31.18 12.81 -13.36
N SER A 411 31.34 11.68 -12.67
CA SER A 411 30.56 11.38 -11.46
C SER A 411 30.86 12.35 -10.31
N CYS A 412 32.13 12.67 -10.11
CA CYS A 412 32.53 13.62 -9.07
C CYS A 412 32.04 15.02 -9.38
N VAL A 413 32.28 15.52 -10.60
CA VAL A 413 31.87 16.88 -10.96
C VAL A 413 30.36 17.05 -10.83
N CYS A 414 29.57 16.08 -11.31
CA CYS A 414 28.13 16.10 -11.17
C CYS A 414 27.67 16.14 -9.70
N ALA A 415 28.03 15.13 -8.91
CA ALA A 415 27.57 14.99 -7.53
C ALA A 415 27.97 16.19 -6.66
N LEU A 416 29.15 16.75 -6.90
CA LEU A 416 29.66 17.93 -6.19
C LEU A 416 28.98 19.24 -6.61
N GLY A 417 28.40 19.28 -7.81
CA GLY A 417 27.55 20.39 -8.23
C GLY A 417 26.34 20.56 -7.30
N PHE A 418 25.74 19.45 -6.86
CA PHE A 418 24.60 19.46 -5.93
C PHE A 418 24.95 19.88 -4.50
N LEU A 419 26.23 19.86 -4.12
CA LEU A 419 26.66 20.35 -2.82
C LEU A 419 26.69 21.88 -2.74
N LEU A 420 26.67 22.59 -3.87
CA LEU A 420 26.71 24.05 -3.89
C LEU A 420 25.31 24.66 -3.99
N PRO A 421 25.05 25.77 -3.27
CA PRO A 421 25.97 26.52 -2.40
C PRO A 421 26.02 26.02 -0.94
N GLN A 422 25.17 25.08 -0.55
CA GLN A 422 24.82 24.79 0.85
C GLN A 422 25.93 24.08 1.64
N HIS A 423 26.75 23.25 0.99
CA HIS A 423 27.75 22.37 1.61
C HIS A 423 29.18 22.66 1.12
N GLN A 424 29.56 23.93 1.02
CA GLN A 424 30.87 24.36 0.52
C GLN A 424 32.06 23.75 1.29
N ASN A 425 31.93 23.53 2.61
CA ASN A 425 32.99 22.95 3.43
C ASN A 425 33.28 21.48 3.06
N ALA A 426 32.23 20.69 2.81
CA ALA A 426 32.37 19.30 2.38
C ALA A 426 33.08 19.20 1.03
N LEU A 427 32.74 20.10 0.10
CA LEU A 427 33.41 20.23 -1.20
C LEU A 427 34.90 20.55 -1.04
N GLN A 428 35.25 21.54 -0.20
CA GLN A 428 36.65 21.91 0.03
C GLN A 428 37.47 20.75 0.62
N ARG A 429 36.91 20.05 1.61
CA ARG A 429 37.55 18.89 2.23
C ARG A 429 37.79 17.77 1.23
N LEU A 430 36.80 17.43 0.41
CA LEU A 430 36.97 16.40 -0.61
C LEU A 430 38.04 16.80 -1.65
N VAL A 431 38.12 18.07 -2.06
CA VAL A 431 39.17 18.51 -2.99
C VAL A 431 40.56 18.32 -2.39
N VAL A 432 40.74 18.58 -1.09
CA VAL A 432 42.01 18.30 -0.39
C VAL A 432 42.31 16.80 -0.44
N LEU A 433 41.34 15.95 -0.08
CA LEU A 433 41.49 14.49 -0.09
C LEU A 433 41.80 13.93 -1.48
N LEU A 434 41.09 14.39 -2.51
CA LEU A 434 41.34 14.00 -3.90
C LEU A 434 42.72 14.48 -4.37
N SER A 435 43.20 15.65 -3.92
CA SER A 435 44.53 16.12 -4.27
C SER A 435 45.65 15.23 -3.71
N GLU A 436 45.39 14.55 -2.59
CA GLU A 436 46.32 13.60 -1.96
C GLU A 436 46.22 12.19 -2.57
N VAL A 437 44.99 11.72 -2.81
CA VAL A 437 44.72 10.33 -3.22
C VAL A 437 44.75 10.17 -4.75
N GLU A 438 44.13 11.09 -5.49
CA GLU A 438 44.01 11.05 -6.94
C GLU A 438 44.19 12.46 -7.56
N PRO A 439 45.45 12.96 -7.64
CA PRO A 439 45.73 14.38 -7.91
C PRO A 439 45.10 14.91 -9.21
N LYS A 440 45.02 14.07 -10.24
CA LYS A 440 44.41 14.44 -11.53
C LYS A 440 42.93 14.77 -11.38
N LEU A 441 42.20 13.96 -10.62
CA LEU A 441 40.77 14.16 -10.36
C LEU A 441 40.56 15.39 -9.46
N GLY A 442 41.42 15.56 -8.44
CA GLY A 442 41.43 16.76 -7.60
C GLY A 442 41.64 18.06 -8.39
N ASP A 443 42.55 18.06 -9.36
CA ASP A 443 42.80 19.22 -10.23
C ASP A 443 41.59 19.54 -11.12
N VAL A 444 40.91 18.52 -11.67
CA VAL A 444 39.69 18.72 -12.46
C VAL A 444 38.59 19.37 -11.63
N VAL A 445 38.28 18.79 -10.46
CA VAL A 445 37.23 19.31 -9.57
C VAL A 445 37.57 20.75 -9.13
N ARG A 446 38.83 21.02 -8.77
CA ARG A 446 39.28 22.36 -8.37
C ARG A 446 39.08 23.40 -9.49
N ASN A 447 39.43 23.03 -10.73
CA ASN A 447 39.27 23.90 -11.89
C ASN A 447 37.80 24.12 -12.24
N HIS A 448 36.96 23.07 -12.16
CA HIS A 448 35.54 23.16 -12.48
C HIS A 448 34.79 24.10 -11.54
N PHE A 449 35.07 24.02 -10.23
CA PHE A 449 34.38 24.82 -9.22
C PHE A 449 35.12 26.11 -8.82
N SER A 450 36.23 26.44 -9.47
CA SER A 450 37.04 27.64 -9.17
C SER A 450 37.42 27.78 -7.68
N ILE A 451 37.75 26.65 -7.03
CA ILE A 451 38.08 26.63 -5.60
C ILE A 451 39.50 27.17 -5.41
N SER A 452 39.64 28.29 -4.70
CA SER A 452 40.94 28.86 -4.36
C SER A 452 41.69 27.92 -3.40
N SER A 453 42.97 27.66 -3.67
CA SER A 453 43.88 26.99 -2.74
C SER A 453 43.98 27.81 -1.46
N SER A 454 43.26 27.43 -0.39
CA SER A 454 43.59 27.91 0.95
C SER A 454 44.90 27.22 1.34
N GLU A 455 45.94 28.04 1.46
CA GLU A 455 47.29 27.63 1.81
C GLU A 455 47.31 26.84 3.12
N SER A 456 48.08 25.75 3.08
CA SER A 456 48.69 25.10 4.23
C SER A 456 49.31 26.13 5.19
N SER A 457 48.94 26.08 6.46
CA SER A 457 49.76 26.55 7.59
C SER A 457 49.44 25.74 8.82
#